data_AF-A0A1F4HSP6-F1
#
_entry.id   AF-A0A1F4HSP6-F1
#
_cell.length_a   1.000
_cell.length_b   1.000
_cell.length_c   1.000
_cell.angle_alpha   90.00
_cell.angle_beta   90.00
_cell.angle_gamma   90.00
#
_symmetry.space_group_name_H-M   'P 1'
#
loop_
_entity.id
_entity.type
_entity.pdbx_description
1 polymer ?
#
loop_
_entity_poly.entity_id
_entity_poly.type
_entity_poly.pdbx_seq_one_letter_code
_entity_poly.pdbx_strand_id
1 'polypeptide(L)'
;MWHVVVWGTMAVMAAGWSLACWGLSRLLIGPDWGAGGTGAWMAWLEQWRIPAWLAELLPMASITALKAWLTAWGPWVESLLVQAPSLLAWLAPLVWLGWALGLLVLATLGAAGSVLVVALRGSARR
;
A
#
# COMPACT_ATOMS: atom_id res chain seq x y z
N MET A 1 -1.39 29.14 8.59
CA MET A 1 -1.99 28.18 9.54
C MET A 1 -2.91 27.19 8.83
N TRP A 2 -4.02 27.60 8.19
CA TRP A 2 -4.90 26.66 7.48
C TRP A 2 -4.27 25.82 6.36
N HIS A 3 -3.39 26.39 5.53
CA HIS A 3 -2.65 25.57 4.56
C HIS A 3 -1.77 24.50 5.23
N VAL A 4 -1.19 24.80 6.41
CA VAL A 4 -0.37 23.84 7.16
C VAL A 4 -1.22 22.68 7.67
N VAL A 5 -2.46 22.95 8.08
CA VAL A 5 -3.39 21.90 8.52
C VAL A 5 -3.82 21.02 7.35
N VAL A 6 -4.20 21.61 6.21
CA VAL A 6 -4.59 20.85 5.00
C VAL A 6 -3.43 19.96 4.53
N TRP A 7 -2.24 20.53 4.36
CA TRP A 7 -1.08 19.77 3.90
C TRP A 7 -0.55 18.79 4.94
N GLY A 8 -0.67 19.10 6.24
CA GLY A 8 -0.34 18.18 7.32
C GLY A 8 -1.20 16.92 7.28
N THR A 9 -2.52 17.06 7.10
CA THR A 9 -3.43 15.92 6.93
C THR A 9 -3.09 15.11 5.67
N MET A 10 -2.83 15.78 4.55
CA MET A 10 -2.43 15.10 3.32
C MET A 10 -1.09 14.35 3.48
N ALA A 11 -0.14 14.90 4.23
CA ALA A 11 1.13 14.26 4.52
C ALA A 11 0.96 13.00 5.37
N VAL A 12 0.09 13.02 6.39
CA VAL A 12 -0.24 11.83 7.19
C VAL A 12 -0.89 10.74 6.34
N MET A 13 -1.86 11.11 5.50
CA MET A 13 -2.49 10.16 4.58
C MET A 13 -1.50 9.61 3.55
N ALA A 14 -0.61 10.46 3.02
CA ALA A 14 0.45 10.05 2.08
C ALA A 14 1.46 9.11 2.75
N ALA A 15 1.79 9.33 4.01
CA ALA A 15 2.66 8.44 4.78
C ALA A 15 1.99 7.06 4.97
N GLY A 16 0.71 7.04 5.36
CA GLY A 16 -0.06 5.79 5.49
C GLY A 16 -0.18 5.04 4.16
N TRP A 17 -0.48 5.76 3.07
CA TRP A 17 -0.54 5.20 1.72
C TRP A 17 0.82 4.65 1.27
N SER A 18 1.91 5.40 1.51
CA SER A 18 3.27 4.97 1.16
C SER A 18 3.69 3.73 1.94
N LEU A 19 3.34 3.65 3.23
CA LEU A 19 3.56 2.45 4.05
C LEU A 19 2.77 1.25 3.53
N ALA A 20 1.52 1.46 3.11
CA ALA A 20 0.69 0.39 2.53
C ALA A 20 1.27 -0.12 1.20
N CYS A 21 1.60 0.78 0.26
CA CYS A 21 2.24 0.40 -1.00
C CYS A 21 3.59 -0.27 -0.78
N TRP A 22 4.38 0.21 0.18
CA TRP A 22 5.65 -0.40 0.53
C TRP A 22 5.46 -1.81 1.10
N GLY A 23 4.52 -1.99 2.03
CA GLY A 23 4.19 -3.32 2.58
C GLY A 23 3.73 -4.27 1.49
N LEU A 24 2.86 -3.80 0.59
CA LEU A 24 2.39 -4.56 -0.56
C LEU A 24 3.52 -4.92 -1.53
N SER A 25 4.47 -4.01 -1.76
CA SER A 25 5.68 -4.26 -2.57
C SER A 25 6.56 -5.36 -1.95
N ARG A 26 6.70 -5.38 -0.62
CA ARG A 26 7.46 -6.44 0.07
C ARG A 26 6.77 -7.79 0.00
N LEU A 27 5.42 -7.79 0.04
CA LEU A 27 4.62 -9.01 -0.10
C LEU A 27 4.71 -9.58 -1.53
N LEU A 28 4.70 -8.72 -2.55
CA LEU A 28 4.54 -9.16 -3.94
C LEU A 28 5.85 -9.29 -4.74
N ILE A 29 6.92 -8.57 -4.37
CA ILE A 29 8.17 -8.49 -5.15
C ILE A 29 9.26 -9.41 -4.55
N GLY A 30 9.06 -9.93 -3.34
CA GLY A 30 10.05 -10.75 -2.63
C GLY A 30 10.28 -12.17 -3.18
N PRO A 31 9.26 -12.91 -3.62
CA PRO A 31 9.45 -14.27 -4.15
C PRO A 31 9.65 -14.30 -5.67
N ASP A 32 10.56 -15.17 -6.11
CA ASP A 32 10.69 -15.58 -7.51
C ASP A 32 9.49 -16.46 -7.89
N TRP A 33 8.36 -15.82 -8.17
CA TRP A 33 7.12 -16.48 -8.59
C TRP A 33 7.29 -17.34 -9.85
N GLY A 34 8.30 -17.06 -10.68
CA GLY A 34 8.61 -17.84 -11.88
C GLY A 34 9.37 -19.15 -11.61
N ALA A 35 10.00 -19.30 -10.44
CA ALA A 35 10.73 -20.51 -10.05
C ALA A 35 9.89 -21.43 -9.14
N GLY A 36 8.88 -20.89 -8.47
CA GLY A 36 7.96 -21.64 -7.62
C GLY A 36 6.83 -22.25 -8.45
N GLY A 37 6.76 -23.57 -8.52
CA GLY A 37 5.58 -24.27 -9.03
C GLY A 37 4.36 -24.10 -8.10
N THR A 38 3.39 -25.01 -8.22
CA THR A 38 2.23 -25.07 -7.30
C THR A 38 2.68 -25.09 -5.83
N GLY A 39 2.15 -24.18 -5.01
CA GLY A 39 2.49 -24.03 -3.59
C GLY A 39 3.53 -22.97 -3.29
N ALA A 40 3.99 -22.21 -4.28
CA ALA A 40 4.94 -21.11 -4.12
C ALA A 40 4.44 -20.05 -3.11
N TRP A 41 3.14 -19.76 -3.09
CA TRP A 41 2.56 -18.79 -2.16
C TRP A 41 2.68 -19.25 -0.70
N MET A 42 2.33 -20.51 -0.43
CA MET A 42 2.37 -21.06 0.92
C MET A 42 3.81 -21.17 1.42
N ALA A 43 4.72 -21.67 0.58
CA ALA A 43 6.15 -21.75 0.89
C ALA A 43 6.73 -20.36 1.19
N TRP A 44 6.31 -19.34 0.43
CA TRP A 44 6.73 -17.97 0.69
C TRP A 44 6.15 -17.39 1.99
N LEU A 45 4.89 -17.66 2.32
CA LEU A 45 4.29 -17.20 3.58
C LEU A 45 4.97 -17.79 4.81
N GLU A 46 5.47 -19.02 4.74
CA GLU A 46 6.21 -19.66 5.84
C GLU A 46 7.55 -18.97 6.13
N GLN A 47 8.28 -18.59 5.09
CA GLN A 47 9.54 -17.84 5.22
C GLN A 47 9.32 -16.33 5.46
N TRP A 48 8.10 -15.82 5.24
CA TRP A 48 7.81 -14.41 5.39
C TRP A 48 7.89 -13.97 6.85
N ARG A 49 8.84 -13.06 7.11
CA ARG A 49 9.08 -12.47 8.43
C ARG A 49 8.72 -11.00 8.41
N ILE A 50 8.00 -10.59 9.46
CA ILE A 50 7.71 -9.18 9.71
C ILE A 50 9.02 -8.48 10.09
N PRO A 51 9.32 -7.29 9.53
CA PRO A 51 10.48 -6.50 9.94
C PRO A 51 10.47 -6.22 11.45
N ALA A 52 11.63 -6.29 12.10
CA ALA A 52 11.74 -6.15 13.56
C ALA A 52 11.12 -4.84 14.10
N TRP A 53 11.34 -3.73 13.41
CA TRP A 53 10.79 -2.41 13.79
C TRP A 53 9.25 -2.35 13.71
N LEU A 54 8.61 -3.19 12.87
CA LEU A 54 7.16 -3.26 12.77
C LEU A 54 6.58 -4.23 13.81
N ALA A 55 7.34 -5.27 14.16
CA ALA A 55 6.95 -6.25 15.18
C ALA A 55 6.83 -5.63 16.58
N GLU A 56 7.63 -4.61 16.89
CA GLU A 56 7.53 -3.85 18.15
C GLU A 56 6.23 -3.05 18.28
N LEU A 57 5.63 -2.67 17.14
CA LEU A 57 4.41 -1.86 17.08
C LEU A 57 3.13 -2.70 16.94
N LEU A 58 3.24 -3.98 16.55
CA LEU A 58 2.09 -4.83 16.25
C LEU A 58 1.78 -5.84 17.38
N PRO A 59 0.54 -5.86 17.91
CA PRO A 59 0.10 -6.93 18.78
C PRO A 59 0.16 -8.29 18.09
N MET A 60 0.52 -9.34 18.84
CA MET A 60 0.63 -10.69 18.30
C MET A 60 -0.68 -11.19 17.65
N ALA A 61 -1.84 -10.77 18.17
CA ALA A 61 -3.15 -11.07 17.60
C ALA A 61 -3.35 -10.48 16.19
N SER A 62 -2.79 -9.31 15.90
CA SER A 62 -2.85 -8.69 14.57
C SER A 62 -1.98 -9.43 13.57
N ILE A 63 -0.83 -9.95 14.02
CA ILE A 63 0.08 -10.75 13.20
C ILE A 63 -0.58 -12.07 12.79
N THR A 64 -1.22 -12.76 13.74
CA THR A 64 -1.93 -14.02 13.45
C THR A 64 -3.13 -13.80 12.54
N ALA A 65 -3.92 -12.73 12.76
CA ALA A 65 -5.03 -12.37 11.89
C ALA A 65 -4.58 -12.05 10.46
N LEU A 66 -3.47 -11.32 10.30
CA LEU A 66 -2.89 -11.02 8.99
C LEU A 66 -2.42 -12.29 8.27
N LYS A 67 -1.73 -13.18 8.98
CA LYS A 67 -1.31 -14.47 8.41
C LYS A 67 -2.51 -15.31 7.97
N ALA A 68 -3.53 -15.43 8.82
CA ALA A 68 -4.74 -16.17 8.49
C ALA A 68 -5.46 -15.60 7.25
N TRP A 69 -5.53 -14.27 7.16
CA TRP A 69 -6.06 -13.59 5.99
C TRP A 69 -5.23 -13.91 4.74
N LEU A 70 -3.90 -13.76 4.79
CA LEU A 70 -3.00 -14.08 3.68
C LEU A 70 -3.08 -15.55 3.24
N THR A 71 -3.26 -16.48 4.16
CA THR A 71 -3.46 -17.90 3.85
C THR A 71 -4.77 -18.11 3.07
N ALA A 72 -5.84 -17.38 3.42
CA ALA A 72 -7.12 -17.46 2.72
C ALA A 72 -7.03 -17.00 1.25
N TRP A 73 -6.07 -16.12 0.92
CA TRP A 73 -5.82 -15.67 -0.45
C TRP A 73 -5.02 -16.67 -1.29
N GLY A 74 -4.42 -17.69 -0.67
CA GLY A 74 -3.53 -18.63 -1.36
C GLY A 74 -4.11 -19.24 -2.64
N PRO A 75 -5.33 -19.82 -2.62
CA PRO A 75 -5.93 -20.41 -3.83
C PRO A 75 -6.12 -19.41 -4.97
N TRP A 76 -6.47 -18.17 -4.65
CA TRP A 76 -6.64 -17.12 -5.64
C TRP A 76 -5.30 -16.71 -6.26
N VAL A 77 -4.27 -16.53 -5.43
CA VAL A 77 -2.91 -16.20 -5.91
C VAL A 77 -2.35 -17.32 -6.77
N GLU A 78 -2.45 -18.58 -6.33
CA GLU A 78 -2.03 -19.76 -7.10
C GLU A 78 -2.77 -19.84 -8.44
N SER A 79 -4.08 -19.54 -8.48
CA SER A 79 -4.82 -19.50 -9.73
C SER A 79 -4.31 -18.44 -10.71
N LEU A 80 -3.91 -17.27 -10.20
CA LEU A 80 -3.35 -16.19 -11.02
C LEU A 80 -1.94 -16.50 -11.50
N LEU A 81 -1.11 -17.14 -10.65
CA LEU A 81 0.22 -17.61 -10.99
C LEU A 81 0.19 -18.58 -12.18
N VAL A 82 -0.78 -19.50 -12.18
CA VAL A 82 -0.96 -20.48 -13.26
C VAL A 82 -1.51 -19.83 -14.53
N GLN A 83 -2.47 -18.92 -14.42
CA GLN A 83 -3.16 -18.35 -15.58
C GLN A 83 -2.36 -17.26 -16.30
N ALA A 84 -1.59 -16.45 -15.56
CA ALA A 84 -0.94 -15.28 -16.12
C ALA A 84 0.43 -15.02 -15.46
N PRO A 85 1.46 -15.83 -15.78
CA PRO A 85 2.81 -15.63 -15.25
C PRO A 85 3.41 -14.28 -15.68
N SER A 86 3.02 -13.73 -16.83
CA SER A 86 3.47 -12.41 -17.30
C SER A 86 2.94 -11.25 -16.46
N LEU A 87 1.80 -11.42 -15.77
CA LEU A 87 1.24 -10.40 -14.87
C LEU A 87 2.14 -10.16 -13.64
N LEU A 88 2.96 -11.16 -13.29
CA LEU A 88 3.89 -11.09 -12.16
C LEU A 88 5.00 -10.07 -12.40
N ALA A 89 5.51 -9.99 -13.62
CA ALA A 89 6.48 -8.97 -14.02
C ALA A 89 5.88 -7.55 -13.94
N TRP A 90 4.55 -7.43 -14.05
CA TRP A 90 3.83 -6.18 -13.94
C TRP A 90 3.41 -5.82 -12.51
N LEU A 91 3.48 -6.72 -11.54
CA LEU A 91 3.10 -6.41 -10.15
C LEU A 91 3.95 -5.26 -9.59
N ALA A 92 5.27 -5.32 -9.73
CA ALA A 92 6.15 -4.25 -9.28
C ALA A 92 5.79 -2.88 -9.89
N PRO A 93 5.75 -2.71 -11.23
CA PRO A 93 5.39 -1.42 -11.81
C PRO A 93 3.95 -1.01 -11.50
N LEU A 94 2.99 -1.94 -11.41
CA LEU A 94 1.61 -1.61 -11.03
C LEU A 94 1.51 -1.06 -9.61
N VAL A 95 2.28 -1.61 -8.66
CA VAL A 95 2.32 -1.10 -7.28
C VAL A 95 2.92 0.30 -7.23
N TRP A 96 4.00 0.54 -7.98
CA TRP A 96 4.60 1.88 -8.07
C TRP A 96 3.71 2.89 -8.81
N LEU A 97 3.01 2.46 -9.86
CA LEU A 97 2.02 3.28 -10.55
C LEU A 97 0.84 3.62 -9.64
N GLY A 98 0.33 2.64 -8.90
CA GLY A 98 -0.72 2.84 -7.90
C GLY A 98 -0.26 3.79 -6.79
N TRP A 99 0.98 3.66 -6.32
CA TRP A 99 1.58 4.59 -5.37
C TRP A 99 1.62 6.02 -5.91
N ALA A 100 2.17 6.21 -7.12
CA ALA A 100 2.26 7.51 -7.78
C ALA A 100 0.89 8.14 -8.03
N LEU A 101 -0.09 7.33 -8.45
CA LEU A 101 -1.47 7.77 -8.67
C LEU A 101 -2.13 8.19 -7.35
N GLY A 102 -1.94 7.43 -6.27
CA GLY A 102 -2.46 7.79 -4.95
C GLY A 102 -1.85 9.09 -4.42
N LEU A 103 -0.54 9.29 -4.60
CA LEU A 103 0.11 10.57 -4.27
C LEU A 103 -0.43 11.73 -5.11
N LEU A 104 -0.66 11.50 -6.41
CA LEU A 104 -1.25 12.50 -7.29
C LEU A 104 -2.64 12.91 -6.81
N VAL A 105 -3.49 11.95 -6.44
CA VAL A 105 -4.84 12.23 -5.90
C VAL A 105 -4.74 13.01 -4.57
N LEU A 106 -3.86 12.62 -3.67
CA LEU A 106 -3.66 13.36 -2.40
C LEU A 106 -3.15 14.78 -2.65
N ALA A 107 -2.26 14.96 -3.63
CA ALA A 107 -1.75 16.27 -4.01
C ALA A 107 -2.85 17.16 -4.62
N THR A 108 -3.70 16.61 -5.50
CA THR A 108 -4.83 17.37 -6.08
C THR A 108 -5.87 17.73 -5.02
N LEU A 109 -6.15 16.84 -4.07
CA LEU A 109 -7.02 17.14 -2.92
C LEU A 109 -6.43 18.22 -2.00
N GLY A 110 -5.12 18.17 -1.73
CA GLY A 110 -4.41 19.20 -0.96
C GLY A 110 -4.43 20.57 -1.64
N ALA A 111 -4.27 20.59 -2.97
CA ALA A 111 -4.38 21.79 -3.78
C ALA A 111 -5.81 22.35 -3.77
N ALA A 112 -6.82 21.52 -4.00
CA ALA A 112 -8.23 21.91 -3.94
C ALA A 112 -8.62 22.47 -2.56
N GLY A 113 -8.18 21.81 -1.48
CA GLY A 113 -8.37 22.31 -0.11
C GLY A 113 -7.69 23.66 0.12
N SER A 114 -6.51 23.88 -0.46
CA SER A 114 -5.82 25.17 -0.38
C SER A 114 -6.57 26.28 -1.14
N VAL A 115 -7.11 25.99 -2.32
CA VAL A 115 -7.95 26.94 -3.08
C VAL A 115 -9.21 27.30 -2.29
N LEU A 116 -9.87 26.31 -1.68
CA LEU A 116 -11.05 26.54 -0.85
C LEU A 116 -10.75 27.46 0.34
N VAL A 117 -9.61 27.27 1.02
CA VAL A 117 -9.16 28.13 2.12
C VAL A 117 -8.98 29.58 1.66
N VAL A 118 -8.42 29.80 0.47
CA VAL A 118 -8.26 31.15 -0.09
C VAL A 118 -9.62 31.78 -0.43
N ALA A 119 -10.51 31.02 -1.08
CA ALA A 119 -11.84 31.49 -1.45
C ALA A 119 -12.67 31.91 -0.23
N LEU A 120 -12.67 31.08 0.83
CA LEU A 120 -13.38 31.36 2.09
C LEU A 120 -12.81 32.56 2.84
N ARG A 121 -11.50 32.81 2.75
CA ARG A 121 -10.88 34.00 3.37
C ARG A 121 -11.06 35.26 2.55
N GLY A 122 -11.16 35.13 1.23
CA GLY A 122 -11.44 36.24 0.31
C GLY A 122 -12.87 36.75 0.44
N SER A 123 -13.84 35.84 0.66
CA SER A 123 -15.25 36.20 0.91
C SER A 123 -15.46 36.86 2.27
N ALA A 124 -14.72 36.45 3.32
CA ALA A 124 -14.83 37.06 4.65
C ALA A 124 -14.22 38.48 4.78
N ARG A 125 -13.52 38.97 3.74
CA ARG A 125 -12.92 40.32 3.69
C ARG A 125 -13.70 41.31 2.83
N ARG A 126 -14.76 40.87 2.16
CA ARG A 126 -15.70 41.73 1.43
C ARG A 126 -16.98 41.90 2.23
#